data_AF-A0A1Q5HL62-F1
#
_entry.id   AF-A0A1Q5HL62-F1
#
_cell.length_a   1.000
_cell.length_b   1.000
_cell.length_c   1.000
_cell.angle_alpha   90.00
_cell.angle_beta   90.00
_cell.angle_gamma   90.00
#
_symmetry.space_group_name_H-M   'P 1'
#
loop_
_entity.id
_entity.type
_entity.pdbx_description
1 polymer ?
#
loop_
_entity_poly.entity_id
_entity_poly.type
_entity_poly.pdbx_seq_one_letter_code
_entity_poly.pdbx_strand_id
1 'polypeptide(L)'
;MSRVRTVLAMRTREGCEERFEAEWLSAAEEIRTLDGCLHQDLVRDADDPRSYLVISDWADRERLDAFGRSTHRDRLLRVIRELRESADRHTYQVLHSVAGEPGEGR
;
A
#
# COMPACT_ATOMS: atom_id res chain seq x y z
N MET A 1 17.05 10.51 -9.18
CA MET A 1 15.62 10.51 -8.85
C MET A 1 15.45 9.83 -7.50
N SER A 2 14.69 10.39 -6.57
CA SER A 2 14.56 9.90 -5.19
C SER A 2 13.31 9.05 -5.02
N ARG A 3 13.47 7.83 -4.49
CA ARG A 3 12.38 6.91 -4.16
C ARG A 3 11.38 7.58 -3.22
N VAL A 4 10.10 7.37 -3.46
CA VAL A 4 9.01 7.84 -2.61
C VAL A 4 8.24 6.67 -2.03
N ARG A 5 7.74 6.84 -0.81
CA ARG A 5 6.90 5.88 -0.09
C ARG A 5 5.58 6.53 0.24
N THR A 6 4.47 5.89 -0.11
CA THR A 6 3.16 6.29 0.40
C THR A 6 2.75 5.34 1.50
N VAL A 7 2.28 5.89 2.61
CA VAL A 7 1.66 5.11 3.70
C VAL A 7 0.23 5.61 3.83
N LEU A 8 -0.71 4.68 3.75
CA LEU A 8 -2.11 4.92 4.06
C LEU A 8 -2.45 4.11 5.31
N ALA A 9 -2.68 4.81 6.42
CA ALA A 9 -3.27 4.22 7.61
C ALA A 9 -4.79 4.23 7.44
N MET A 10 -5.45 3.11 7.66
CA MET A 10 -6.90 3.02 7.59
C MET A 10 -7.47 1.99 8.55
N ARG A 11 -8.72 2.22 8.96
CA ARG A 11 -9.52 1.24 9.68
C ARG A 11 -10.65 0.75 8.79
N THR A 12 -10.83 -0.56 8.65
CA THR A 12 -11.97 -1.17 7.96
C THR A 12 -13.24 -1.09 8.82
N ARG A 13 -14.40 -1.14 8.17
CA ARG A 13 -15.69 -1.41 8.83
C ARG A 13 -15.69 -2.82 9.40
N GLU A 14 -16.50 -3.03 10.42
CA GLU A 14 -16.64 -4.33 11.07
C GLU A 14 -17.14 -5.38 10.06
N GLY A 15 -16.49 -6.54 10.03
CA GLY A 15 -16.83 -7.64 9.12
C GLY A 15 -16.37 -7.43 7.67
N CYS A 16 -15.59 -6.39 7.39
CA CYS A 16 -15.04 -6.11 6.05
C CYS A 16 -13.57 -6.50 5.89
N GLU A 17 -12.94 -7.07 6.91
CA GLU A 17 -11.49 -7.34 7.01
C GLU A 17 -11.03 -8.28 5.90
N GLU A 18 -11.59 -9.49 5.82
CA GLU A 18 -11.22 -10.49 4.82
C GLU A 18 -11.47 -10.01 3.39
N ARG A 19 -12.60 -9.33 3.17
CA ARG A 19 -12.93 -8.75 1.86
C ARG A 19 -11.93 -7.67 1.47
N PHE A 20 -11.54 -6.82 2.42
CA PHE A 20 -10.55 -5.78 2.19
C PHE A 20 -9.19 -6.39 1.83
N GLU A 21 -8.73 -7.39 2.58
CA GLU A 21 -7.46 -8.09 2.31
C GLU A 21 -7.45 -8.71 0.90
N ALA A 22 -8.52 -9.41 0.50
CA ALA A 22 -8.64 -10.04 -0.81
C ALA A 22 -8.68 -9.02 -1.97
N GLU A 23 -9.51 -7.98 -1.85
CA GLU A 23 -9.64 -6.94 -2.88
C GLU A 23 -8.37 -6.10 -3.00
N TRP A 24 -7.70 -5.82 -1.87
CA TRP A 24 -6.40 -5.15 -1.88
C TRP A 24 -5.36 -6.00 -2.61
N LEU A 25 -5.28 -7.30 -2.31
CA LEU A 25 -4.29 -8.19 -2.94
C LEU A 25 -4.47 -8.24 -4.46
N SER A 26 -5.71 -8.39 -4.94
CA SER A 26 -6.02 -8.35 -6.37
C SER A 26 -5.58 -7.02 -7.02
N ALA A 27 -5.82 -5.88 -6.37
CA ALA A 27 -5.37 -4.60 -6.89
C ALA A 27 -3.84 -4.46 -6.86
N ALA A 28 -3.17 -4.95 -5.81
CA ALA A 28 -1.72 -4.90 -5.67
C ALA A 28 -1.01 -5.75 -6.75
N GLU A 29 -1.58 -6.90 -7.13
CA GLU A 29 -1.07 -7.74 -8.22
C GLU A 29 -1.08 -7.04 -9.58
N GLU A 30 -2.03 -6.13 -9.82
CA GLU A 30 -2.06 -5.29 -11.02
C GLU A 30 -1.06 -4.14 -10.90
N ILE A 31 -1.05 -3.46 -9.75
CA ILE A 31 -0.19 -2.29 -9.49
C ILE A 31 1.30 -2.64 -9.58
N ARG A 32 1.70 -3.86 -9.16
CA ARG A 32 3.11 -4.29 -9.22
C ARG A 32 3.68 -4.31 -10.64
N THR A 33 2.82 -4.35 -11.66
CA THR A 33 3.23 -4.37 -13.08
C THR A 33 3.43 -2.97 -13.66
N LEU A 34 3.05 -1.92 -12.92
CA LEU A 34 3.16 -0.53 -13.37
C LEU A 34 4.61 -0.05 -13.33
N ASP A 35 4.96 0.79 -14.30
CA ASP A 35 6.28 1.40 -14.36
C ASP A 35 6.61 2.16 -13.07
N GLY A 36 7.80 1.91 -12.54
CA GLY A 36 8.29 2.53 -11.32
C GLY A 36 7.65 2.03 -10.02
N CYS A 37 6.73 1.06 -10.03
CA CYS A 37 6.28 0.41 -8.80
C CYS A 37 7.40 -0.51 -8.28
N LEU A 38 7.86 -0.27 -7.05
CA LEU A 38 8.96 -1.03 -6.45
C LEU A 38 8.49 -2.02 -5.40
N HIS A 39 7.44 -1.69 -4.64
CA HIS A 39 7.02 -2.47 -3.48
C HIS A 39 5.57 -2.16 -3.09
N GLN A 40 4.84 -3.17 -2.61
CA GLN A 40 3.50 -3.03 -2.04
C GLN A 40 3.41 -3.94 -0.80
N ASP A 41 3.05 -3.38 0.35
CA ASP A 41 2.68 -4.16 1.53
C ASP A 41 1.28 -3.78 2.00
N LEU A 42 0.57 -4.81 2.46
CA LEU A 42 -0.54 -4.66 3.37
C LEU A 42 -0.11 -5.18 4.73
N VAL A 43 -0.11 -4.29 5.71
CA VAL A 43 0.24 -4.60 7.09
C VAL A 43 -1.01 -4.49 7.92
N ARG A 44 -1.39 -5.55 8.62
CA ARG A 44 -2.45 -5.51 9.63
C ARG A 44 -1.84 -5.19 10.99
N ASP A 45 -2.52 -4.36 11.77
CA ASP A 45 -2.17 -4.12 13.15
C ASP A 45 -2.28 -5.44 13.96
N ALA A 46 -1.33 -5.67 14.86
CA ALA A 46 -1.25 -6.92 15.62
C ALA A 46 -2.29 -7.00 16.74
N ASP A 47 -2.71 -5.84 17.26
CA ASP A 47 -3.62 -5.70 18.38
C ASP A 47 -5.05 -5.35 17.92
N ASP A 48 -5.20 -4.89 16.67
CA ASP A 48 -6.48 -4.52 16.10
C ASP A 48 -6.67 -5.04 14.67
N PRO A 49 -7.45 -6.13 14.47
CA PRO A 49 -7.58 -6.77 13.16
C PRO A 49 -8.28 -5.90 12.11
N ARG A 50 -8.82 -4.75 12.50
CA ARG A 50 -9.49 -3.80 11.61
C ARG A 50 -8.58 -2.66 11.16
N SER A 51 -7.40 -2.53 11.74
CA SER A 51 -6.46 -1.46 11.40
C SER A 51 -5.38 -1.97 10.48
N TYR A 52 -5.10 -1.20 9.43
CA TYR A 52 -4.16 -1.57 8.37
C TYR A 52 -3.29 -0.39 7.97
N LEU A 53 -2.06 -0.70 7.55
CA LEU A 53 -1.20 0.18 6.77
C LEU A 53 -1.06 -0.39 5.35
N VAL A 54 -1.39 0.43 4.36
CA VAL A 54 -1.02 0.16 2.97
C VAL A 54 0.25 0.95 2.67
N ILE A 55 1.34 0.24 2.38
CA ILE A 55 2.64 0.82 2.07
C ILE A 55 2.94 0.56 0.60
N SER A 56 3.34 1.60 -0.11
CA SER A 56 3.66 1.51 -1.53
C SER A 56 4.88 2.34 -1.86
N ASP A 57 5.87 1.73 -2.48
CA ASP A 57 7.10 2.40 -2.89
C ASP A 57 7.19 2.56 -4.39
N TRP A 58 7.65 3.75 -4.79
CA TRP A 58 7.80 4.14 -6.18
C TRP A 58 9.19 4.68 -6.44
N ALA A 59 9.69 4.46 -7.65
CA ALA A 59 11.00 4.93 -8.09
C ALA A 59 11.16 6.45 -7.94
N ASP A 60 10.07 7.21 -8.13
CA ASP A 60 9.98 8.62 -7.80
C ASP A 60 8.54 9.14 -7.78
N ARG A 61 8.42 10.46 -7.57
CA ARG A 61 7.15 11.18 -7.52
C ARG A 61 6.41 11.20 -8.85
N GLU A 62 7.10 11.23 -9.99
CA GLU A 62 6.46 11.30 -11.30
C GLU A 62 5.67 10.03 -11.59
N ARG A 63 6.27 8.86 -11.31
CA ARG A 63 5.62 7.55 -11.46
C ARG A 63 4.48 7.37 -10.46
N LEU A 64 4.66 7.84 -9.23
CA LEU A 64 3.57 7.88 -8.24
C LEU A 64 2.40 8.76 -8.73
N ASP A 65 2.68 9.94 -9.27
CA ASP A 65 1.64 10.85 -9.74
C ASP A 65 0.95 10.30 -10.99
N ALA A 66 1.67 9.58 -11.87
CA ALA A 66 1.11 8.86 -13.01
C ALA A 66 0.16 7.74 -12.55
N PHE A 67 0.56 6.95 -11.54
CA PHE A 67 -0.35 6.00 -10.88
C PHE A 67 -1.58 6.71 -10.31
N GLY A 68 -1.39 7.86 -9.65
CA GLY A 68 -2.45 8.70 -9.10
C GLY A 68 -3.53 9.14 -10.10
N ARG A 69 -3.21 9.16 -11.40
CA ARG A 69 -4.12 9.49 -12.50
C ARG A 69 -4.64 8.27 -13.27
N SER A 70 -4.21 7.06 -12.90
CA SER A 70 -4.56 5.83 -13.59
C SER A 70 -5.87 5.20 -13.09
N THR A 71 -6.49 4.37 -13.92
CA THR A 71 -7.68 3.58 -13.56
C THR A 71 -7.42 2.58 -12.43
N HIS A 72 -6.19 2.08 -12.30
CA HIS A 72 -5.77 1.19 -11.20
C HIS A 72 -5.95 1.84 -9.83
N ARG A 73 -5.60 3.14 -9.73
CA ARG A 73 -5.80 3.92 -8.50
C ARG A 73 -7.28 4.14 -8.18
N ASP A 74 -8.12 4.30 -9.19
CA ASP A 74 -9.56 4.47 -8.96
C ASP A 74 -10.22 3.19 -8.43
N ARG A 75 -9.79 2.02 -8.91
CA ARG A 75 -10.22 0.72 -8.37
C ARG A 75 -9.79 0.54 -6.92
N LEU A 76 -8.51 0.76 -6.62
CA LEU A 76 -7.98 0.68 -5.25
C LEU A 76 -8.72 1.65 -4.31
N LEU A 77 -8.93 2.89 -4.73
CA LEU A 77 -9.67 3.86 -3.92
C LEU A 77 -11.15 3.54 -3.78
N ARG A 78 -11.77 2.83 -4.72
CA ARG A 78 -13.15 2.37 -4.58
C ARG A 78 -13.25 1.36 -3.44
N VAL A 79 -12.41 0.31 -3.46
CA VAL A 79 -12.31 -0.70 -2.39
C VAL A 79 -12.09 -0.01 -1.03
N ILE A 80 -11.10 0.89 -0.96
CA ILE A 80 -10.77 1.59 0.28
C ILE A 80 -11.95 2.46 0.76
N ARG A 81 -12.61 3.23 -0.11
CA ARG A 81 -13.74 4.09 0.31
C ARG A 81 -14.96 3.29 0.75
N GLU A 82 -15.23 2.16 0.09
CA GLU A 82 -16.35 1.31 0.42
C GLU A 82 -16.16 0.53 1.71
N LEU A 83 -14.92 0.18 2.07
CA LEU A 83 -14.66 -0.72 3.18
C LEU A 83 -14.10 -0.02 4.42
N ARG A 84 -13.71 1.26 4.33
CA ARG A 84 -13.13 2.00 5.46
C ARG A 84 -14.14 2.73 6.32
N GLU A 85 -13.75 2.90 7.58
CA GLU A 85 -14.29 3.89 8.52
C GLU A 85 -13.44 5.16 8.53
N SER A 86 -12.12 5.01 8.49
CA SER A 86 -11.17 6.13 8.50
C SER A 86 -10.00 5.87 7.56
N ALA A 87 -9.35 6.94 7.11
CA ALA A 87 -8.13 6.86 6.32
C ALA A 87 -7.30 8.14 6.44
N ASP A 88 -6.00 7.99 6.59
CA ASP A 88 -5.02 9.06 6.55
C ASP A 88 -3.81 8.65 5.71
N ARG A 89 -3.43 9.50 4.75
CA ARG A 89 -2.40 9.19 3.75
C ARG A 89 -1.28 10.21 3.80
N HIS A 90 -0.06 9.68 3.90
CA HIS A 90 1.17 10.44 3.83
C HIS A 90 2.05 9.98 2.67
N THR A 91 2.91 10.86 2.20
CA THR A 91 3.92 10.55 1.18
C THR A 91 5.28 11.03 1.68
N TYR A 92 6.25 10.14 1.70
CA TYR A 92 7.58 10.35 2.23
C TYR A 92 8.62 10.17 1.14
N GLN A 93 9.76 10.83 1.32
CA GLN A 93 10.97 10.53 0.57
C GLN A 93 11.77 9.46 1.32
N VAL A 94 12.17 8.39 0.63
CA VAL A 94 13.03 7.36 1.22
C VAL A 94 14.48 7.82 1.06
N LEU A 95 15.11 8.21 2.17
CA LEU A 95 16.50 8.65 2.16
C LEU A 95 17.49 7.48 2.18
N HIS A 96 17.20 6.45 2.98
CA HIS A 96 18.02 5.25 3.11
C HIS A 96 17.14 4.02 3.22
N SER A 97 17.62 2.90 2.68
CA SER A 97 17.06 1.57 2.89
C SER A 97 18.21 0.60 3.10
N VAL A 98 18.13 -0.19 4.15
CA VAL A 98 19.12 -1.22 4.48
C VAL A 98 18.38 -2.55 4.52
N ALA A 99 18.78 -3.50 3.69
CA ALA A 99 18.26 -4.85 3.76
C ALA A 99 18.97 -5.60 4.90
N GLY A 100 18.22 -6.39 5.67
CA GLY A 100 18.83 -7.34 6.60
C GLY A 100 19.53 -8.46 5.83
N GLU A 101 20.61 -9.01 6.38
CA GLU A 101 21.16 -10.27 5.88
C GLU A 101 20.22 -11.40 6.31
N PRO A 102 19.78 -12.28 5.40
CA PRO A 102 19.04 -13.46 5.80
C PRO A 102 19.99 -14.32 6.62
N GLY A 103 19.84 -14.31 7.95
CA GLY A 103 20.55 -15.25 8.81
C GLY A 103 20.24 -16.66 8.31
N GLU A 104 21.28 -17.45 8.01
CA GLU A 104 21.13 -18.84 7.61
C GLU A 104 20.17 -19.54 8.59
N GLY A 105 19.05 -20.03 8.06
CA GLY A 105 18.01 -20.67 8.86
C GLY A 105 18.61 -21.76 9.74
N ARG A 106 18.32 -21.68 11.03
CA ARG A 106 18.63 -22.74 11.98
C ARG A 106 17.34 -23.42 12.42
#